data_AF-A0A9X1TIF4-F1
#
_entry.id   AF-A0A9X1TIF4-F1
#
_cell.length_a   1.000
_cell.length_b   1.000
_cell.length_c   1.000
_cell.angle_alpha   90.00
_cell.angle_beta   90.00
_cell.angle_gamma   90.00
#
_symmetry.space_group_name_H-M   'P 1'
#
loop_
_entity.id
_entity.type
_entity.pdbx_description
1 polymer ?
#
loop_
_entity_poly.entity_id
_entity_poly.type
_entity_poly.pdbx_seq_one_letter_code
_entity_poly.pdbx_strand_id
1 'polypeptide(L)'
;MKLNGLIVIKKNYKNSKFRSQVVELCRSGIFSDQQLLSQLKISRTSLKAWHRWRSAARYMRYRLGRWLRTKPRVPMKKESDELLALKQKLAAVEKENERLKLKNEGLEIMINIAEKHRAACAV
;
A
#
# COMPACT_ATOMS: atom_id res chain seq x y z
N MET A 1 -30.60 -7.21 -15.89
CA MET A 1 -30.20 -8.64 -15.93
C MET A 1 -31.46 -9.49 -15.90
N LYS A 2 -31.56 -10.51 -16.76
CA LYS A 2 -32.71 -11.42 -16.78
C LYS A 2 -32.59 -12.45 -15.63
N LEU A 3 -33.71 -12.77 -14.98
CA LEU A 3 -33.82 -13.78 -13.91
C LEU A 3 -33.15 -15.12 -14.25
N ASN A 4 -33.20 -15.50 -15.53
CA ASN A 4 -32.60 -16.74 -16.04
C ASN A 4 -31.09 -16.82 -15.76
N GLY A 5 -30.38 -15.69 -15.76
CA GLY A 5 -28.95 -15.66 -15.42
C GLY A 5 -28.67 -15.98 -13.95
N LEU A 6 -29.60 -15.65 -13.04
CA LEU A 6 -29.46 -15.96 -11.61
C LEU A 6 -29.68 -17.44 -11.32
N ILE A 7 -30.52 -18.11 -12.10
CA ILE A 7 -30.76 -19.55 -11.98
C ILE A 7 -29.48 -20.33 -12.28
N VAL A 8 -28.71 -19.90 -13.30
CA VAL A 8 -27.40 -20.49 -13.61
C VAL A 8 -26.39 -20.26 -12.48
N ILE A 9 -26.39 -19.06 -11.90
CA ILE A 9 -25.49 -18.67 -10.81
C ILE A 9 -25.90 -19.32 -9.46
N LYS A 10 -27.14 -19.79 -9.32
CA LYS A 10 -27.67 -20.41 -8.09
C LYS A 10 -26.82 -21.57 -7.58
N LYS A 11 -26.12 -22.32 -8.46
CA LYS A 11 -25.16 -23.36 -8.06
C LYS A 11 -24.15 -22.85 -7.01
N ASN A 12 -23.85 -21.55 -7.05
CA ASN A 12 -22.98 -20.84 -6.12
C ASN A 12 -23.77 -19.99 -5.11
N TYR A 13 -24.79 -20.54 -4.44
CA TYR A 13 -25.62 -19.81 -3.45
C TYR A 13 -24.82 -19.20 -2.27
N LYS A 14 -23.61 -19.71 -2.01
CA LYS A 14 -22.68 -19.18 -1.02
C LYS A 14 -21.92 -17.93 -1.50
N ASN A 15 -21.94 -17.63 -2.80
CA ASN A 15 -21.21 -16.50 -3.37
C ASN A 15 -21.85 -15.16 -2.99
N SER A 16 -21.05 -14.24 -2.46
CA SER A 16 -21.48 -12.89 -2.07
C SER A 16 -22.00 -12.06 -3.25
N LYS A 17 -21.47 -12.29 -4.46
CA LYS A 17 -21.89 -11.60 -5.69
C LYS A 17 -23.33 -11.95 -6.05
N PHE A 18 -23.69 -13.24 -5.95
CA PHE A 18 -25.06 -13.71 -6.17
C PHE A 18 -26.04 -13.07 -5.18
N ARG A 19 -25.73 -13.14 -3.87
CA ARG A 19 -26.57 -12.55 -2.82
C ARG A 19 -26.76 -11.05 -3.01
N SER A 20 -25.70 -10.35 -3.42
CA SER A 20 -25.75 -8.92 -3.71
C SER A 20 -26.66 -8.63 -4.90
N GLN A 21 -26.54 -9.38 -6.00
CA GLN A 21 -27.38 -9.20 -7.18
C GLN A 21 -28.87 -9.45 -6.87
N VAL A 22 -29.19 -10.50 -6.10
CA VAL A 22 -30.57 -10.77 -5.68
C VAL A 22 -31.13 -9.60 -4.87
N VAL A 23 -30.38 -9.08 -3.90
CA VAL A 23 -30.84 -7.94 -3.08
C VAL A 23 -30.96 -6.65 -3.89
N GLU A 24 -30.07 -6.39 -4.85
CA GLU A 24 -30.20 -5.22 -5.73
C GLU A 24 -31.43 -5.32 -6.64
N LEU A 25 -31.80 -6.53 -7.08
CA LEU A 25 -33.02 -6.75 -7.86
C LEU A 25 -34.29 -6.49 -7.05
N CYS A 26 -34.37 -7.01 -5.81
CA CYS A 26 -35.44 -6.63 -4.87
C CYS A 26 -35.53 -5.11 -4.70
N ARG A 27 -34.38 -4.44 -4.50
CA ARG A 27 -34.32 -2.99 -4.29
C ARG A 27 -34.69 -2.17 -5.51
N SER A 28 -34.42 -2.68 -6.71
CA SER A 28 -34.78 -2.01 -7.96
C SER A 28 -36.29 -1.96 -8.22
N GLY A 29 -37.10 -2.68 -7.42
CA GLY A 29 -38.55 -2.74 -7.58
C GLY A 29 -39.01 -3.57 -8.80
N ILE A 30 -38.08 -4.13 -9.58
CA ILE A 30 -38.38 -4.92 -10.78
C ILE A 30 -39.05 -6.25 -10.43
N PHE A 31 -38.72 -6.83 -9.26
CA PHE A 31 -39.29 -8.08 -8.79
C PHE A 31 -39.76 -7.95 -7.35
N SER A 32 -40.93 -8.55 -7.06
CA SER A 32 -41.39 -8.65 -5.68
C SER A 32 -40.61 -9.73 -4.92
N ASP A 33 -40.50 -9.58 -3.60
CA ASP A 33 -39.86 -10.58 -2.75
C ASP A 33 -40.48 -11.97 -2.94
N GLN A 34 -41.79 -12.04 -3.11
CA GLN A 34 -42.50 -13.31 -3.31
C GLN A 34 -42.15 -13.98 -4.64
N GLN A 35 -41.99 -13.21 -5.72
CA GLN A 35 -41.55 -13.73 -7.02
C GLN A 35 -40.13 -14.29 -6.96
N LEU A 36 -39.23 -13.62 -6.24
CA LEU A 36 -37.86 -14.10 -6.07
C LEU A 36 -37.79 -15.34 -5.18
N LEU A 37 -38.60 -15.40 -4.13
CA LEU A 37 -38.70 -16.58 -3.26
C LEU A 37 -39.23 -17.80 -4.03
N SER A 38 -40.27 -17.63 -4.85
CA SER A 38 -40.86 -18.72 -5.63
C SER A 38 -39.91 -19.21 -6.73
N GLN A 39 -39.28 -18.29 -7.46
CA GLN A 39 -38.40 -18.64 -8.58
C GLN A 39 -37.04 -19.19 -8.13
N LEU A 40 -36.42 -18.57 -7.13
CA LEU A 40 -35.11 -19.01 -6.64
C LEU A 40 -35.21 -20.14 -5.62
N LYS A 41 -36.41 -20.46 -5.12
CA LYS A 41 -36.66 -21.44 -4.05
C LYS A 41 -35.78 -21.18 -2.82
N ILE A 42 -35.73 -19.92 -2.39
CA ILE A 42 -34.95 -19.47 -1.24
C ILE A 42 -35.90 -19.26 -0.06
N SER A 43 -35.43 -19.49 1.17
CA SER A 43 -36.22 -19.18 2.36
C SER A 43 -36.33 -17.67 2.60
N ARG A 44 -37.50 -17.22 3.07
CA ARG A 44 -37.73 -15.81 3.42
C ARG A 44 -36.74 -15.29 4.46
N THR A 45 -36.32 -16.15 5.39
CA THR A 45 -35.31 -15.86 6.41
C THR A 45 -33.94 -15.58 5.79
N SER A 46 -33.54 -16.38 4.79
CA SER A 46 -32.27 -16.19 4.07
C SER A 46 -32.27 -14.86 3.30
N LEU A 47 -33.38 -14.55 2.62
CA LEU A 47 -33.52 -13.26 1.91
C LEU A 47 -33.41 -12.08 2.88
N LYS A 48 -34.13 -12.12 4.02
CA LYS A 48 -34.02 -11.09 5.07
C LYS A 48 -32.60 -10.96 5.61
N ALA A 49 -31.89 -12.07 5.82
CA ALA A 49 -30.50 -12.05 6.26
C ALA A 49 -29.59 -11.36 5.24
N TRP A 50 -29.81 -11.58 3.94
CA TRP A 50 -29.04 -10.93 2.88
C TRP A 50 -29.36 -9.44 2.77
N HIS A 51 -30.63 -9.04 2.94
CA HIS A 51 -31.01 -7.63 3.02
C HIS A 51 -30.31 -6.91 4.18
N ARG A 52 -30.27 -7.52 5.38
CA ARG A 52 -29.55 -6.99 6.54
C ARG A 52 -28.06 -6.87 6.28
N TRP A 53 -27.42 -7.94 5.82
CA TRP A 53 -25.99 -7.95 5.50
C TRP A 53 -25.61 -6.89 4.47
N ARG A 54 -26.37 -6.79 3.37
CA ARG A 54 -26.09 -5.81 2.30
C ARG A 54 -26.27 -4.37 2.80
N SER A 55 -27.27 -4.14 3.64
CA SER A 55 -27.54 -2.82 4.21
C SER A 55 -26.46 -2.42 5.22
N ALA A 56 -26.01 -3.35 6.06
CA ALA A 56 -24.89 -3.14 6.99
C ALA A 56 -23.57 -2.89 6.24
N ALA A 57 -23.25 -3.70 5.22
CA ALA A 57 -22.05 -3.52 4.40
C ALA A 57 -22.07 -2.18 3.65
N ARG A 58 -23.25 -1.75 3.20
CA ARG A 58 -23.45 -0.44 2.55
C ARG A 58 -23.26 0.70 3.55
N TYR A 59 -23.86 0.61 4.74
CA TYR A 59 -23.70 1.57 5.82
C TYR A 59 -22.24 1.71 6.24
N MET A 60 -21.53 0.59 6.42
CA MET A 60 -20.09 0.56 6.68
C MET A 60 -19.33 1.26 5.55
N ARG A 61 -19.57 0.92 4.27
CA ARG A 61 -18.86 1.58 3.15
C ARG A 61 -19.12 3.08 3.05
N TYR A 62 -20.34 3.56 3.25
CA TYR A 62 -20.63 4.99 3.12
C TYR A 62 -20.22 5.79 4.36
N ARG A 63 -20.42 5.24 5.56
CA ARG A 63 -20.05 5.91 6.81
C ARG A 63 -18.55 5.79 7.03
N LEU A 64 -18.01 4.57 7.09
CA LEU A 64 -16.57 4.37 7.28
C LEU A 64 -15.76 4.74 6.05
N GLY A 65 -16.23 4.56 4.81
CA GLY A 65 -15.47 4.99 3.63
C GLY A 65 -15.29 6.51 3.54
N ARG A 66 -16.12 7.29 4.24
CA ARG A 66 -15.92 8.74 4.39
C ARG A 66 -14.78 9.05 5.37
N TRP A 67 -14.61 8.24 6.42
CA TRP A 67 -13.58 8.41 7.45
C TRP A 67 -12.27 7.66 7.15
N LEU A 68 -12.35 6.55 6.42
CA LEU A 68 -11.25 5.63 6.05
C LEU A 68 -10.73 5.86 4.63
N ARG A 69 -11.28 6.84 3.88
CA ARG A 69 -10.60 7.35 2.68
C ARG A 69 -9.34 8.08 3.14
N THR A 70 -8.31 7.30 3.46
CA THR A 70 -6.94 7.78 3.40
C THR A 70 -6.78 8.40 2.02
N LYS A 71 -6.25 9.63 2.02
CA LYS A 71 -6.01 10.44 0.82
C LYS A 71 -5.52 9.55 -0.33
N PRO A 72 -5.91 9.83 -1.60
CA PRO A 72 -5.42 9.05 -2.73
C PRO A 72 -3.93 8.87 -2.57
N ARG A 73 -3.46 7.61 -2.63
CA ARG A 73 -2.03 7.29 -2.57
C ARG A 73 -1.39 8.01 -3.75
N VAL A 74 -0.95 9.24 -3.53
CA VAL A 74 -0.12 9.96 -4.47
C VAL A 74 1.08 9.05 -4.66
N PRO A 75 1.35 8.55 -5.88
CA PRO A 75 2.54 7.76 -6.09
C PRO A 75 3.72 8.63 -5.62
N MET A 76 4.53 8.13 -4.68
CA MET A 76 5.77 8.80 -4.30
C MET A 76 6.51 9.16 -5.59
N LYS A 77 6.84 10.44 -5.76
CA LYS A 77 7.64 10.89 -6.90
C LYS A 77 8.90 10.02 -6.94
N LYS A 78 9.25 9.52 -8.13
CA LYS A 78 10.53 8.82 -8.37
C LYS A 78 11.66 9.71 -7.85
N GLU A 79 12.74 9.08 -7.35
CA GLU A 79 13.91 9.76 -6.77
C GLU A 79 14.24 11.01 -7.57
N SER A 80 14.10 12.17 -6.91
CA SER A 80 14.33 13.47 -7.55
C SER A 80 15.79 13.57 -7.98
N ASP A 81 16.05 14.31 -9.05
CA ASP A 81 17.42 14.60 -9.52
C ASP A 81 18.33 15.15 -8.40
N GLU A 82 17.72 15.74 -7.36
CA GLU A 82 18.37 16.19 -6.13
C GLU A 82 19.04 15.06 -5.33
N LEU A 83 18.42 13.88 -5.23
CA LEU A 83 19.03 12.73 -4.54
C LEU A 83 20.27 12.22 -5.28
N LEU A 84 20.23 12.25 -6.61
CA LEU A 84 21.35 11.83 -7.44
C LEU A 84 22.49 12.85 -7.34
N ALA A 85 22.18 14.15 -7.34
CA ALA A 85 23.15 15.21 -7.08
C ALA A 85 23.77 15.12 -5.67
N LEU A 86 22.97 14.77 -4.65
CA LEU A 86 23.48 14.57 -3.29
C LEU A 86 24.41 13.36 -3.20
N LYS A 87 24.10 12.24 -3.84
CA LYS A 87 24.98 11.06 -3.91
C LYS A 87 26.33 11.39 -4.57
N GLN A 88 26.32 12.17 -5.65
CA GLN A 88 27.54 12.61 -6.32
C GLN A 88 28.40 13.54 -5.44
N LYS A 89 27.78 14.48 -4.73
CA LYS A 89 28.47 15.35 -3.77
C LYS A 89 29.11 14.57 -2.64
N LEU A 90 28.39 13.57 -2.10
CA LEU A 90 28.89 12.73 -1.02
C LEU A 90 30.12 11.93 -1.46
N ALA A 91 30.07 11.29 -2.62
CA ALA A 91 31.21 10.56 -3.18
C ALA A 91 32.44 11.45 -3.46
N ALA A 92 32.22 12.71 -3.88
CA ALA A 92 33.32 13.65 -4.09
C ALA A 92 33.98 14.07 -2.77
N VAL A 93 33.19 14.30 -1.73
CA VAL A 93 33.70 14.67 -0.39
C VAL A 93 34.45 13.50 0.25
N GLU A 94 33.95 12.26 0.11
CA GLU A 94 34.62 11.07 0.64
C GLU A 94 36.02 10.88 0.04
N LYS A 95 36.15 11.03 -1.30
CA LYS A 95 37.45 10.96 -1.97
C LYS A 95 38.44 12.02 -1.50
N GLU A 96 37.98 13.26 -1.31
CA GLU A 96 38.88 14.32 -0.83
C GLU A 96 39.30 14.06 0.62
N ASN A 97 38.40 13.51 1.44
CA ASN A 97 38.71 13.15 2.83
C ASN A 97 39.76 12.03 2.91
N GLU A 98 39.64 10.99 2.07
CA GLU A 98 40.67 9.94 1.96
C GLU A 98 42.04 10.53 1.54
N ARG A 99 42.04 11.45 0.57
CA ARG A 99 43.28 12.11 0.12
C ARG A 99 43.92 12.94 1.24
N LEU A 100 43.12 13.65 2.04
CA LEU A 100 43.62 14.44 3.16
C LEU A 100 44.15 13.55 4.29
N LYS A 101 43.52 12.41 4.58
CA LYS A 101 44.04 11.43 5.55
C LYS A 101 45.43 10.92 5.16
N LEU A 102 45.61 10.51 3.90
CA LEU A 102 46.91 10.06 3.41
C LEU A 102 48.00 11.14 3.52
N LYS A 103 47.64 12.41 3.26
CA LYS A 103 48.56 13.54 3.43
C LYS A 103 48.93 13.75 4.90
N ASN A 104 47.95 13.69 5.81
CA ASN A 104 48.19 13.84 7.23
C ASN A 104 49.08 12.71 7.77
N GLU A 105 48.82 11.46 7.39
CA GLU A 105 49.65 10.31 7.75
C GLU A 105 51.10 10.49 7.26
N GLY A 106 51.29 10.97 6.03
CA GLY A 106 52.62 11.29 5.50
C GLY A 106 53.34 12.37 6.29
N LEU A 107 52.64 13.44 6.70
CA LEU A 107 53.19 14.51 7.52
C LEU A 107 53.55 14.02 8.93
N GLU A 108 52.70 13.21 9.56
CA GLU A 108 52.98 12.62 10.87
C GLU A 108 54.24 11.72 10.82
N ILE A 109 54.41 10.94 9.76
CA ILE A 109 55.63 10.14 9.56
C ILE A 109 56.87 11.03 9.43
N MET A 110 56.80 12.11 8.65
CA MET A 110 57.92 13.05 8.50
C MET A 110 58.27 13.74 9.83
N ILE A 111 57.26 14.16 10.60
CA ILE A 111 57.44 14.77 11.92
C ILE A 111 58.16 13.77 12.84
N ASN A 112 57.68 12.52 12.90
CA ASN A 112 58.29 11.46 13.71
C ASN A 112 59.76 11.19 13.32
N ILE A 113 60.08 11.22 12.03
CA ILE A 113 61.46 11.06 11.55
C ILE A 113 62.32 12.25 11.98
N ALA A 114 61.82 13.48 11.82
CA ALA A 114 62.53 14.70 12.21
C ALA A 114 62.78 14.76 13.73
N GLU A 115 61.80 14.37 14.54
CA GLU A 115 61.93 14.29 16.00
C GLU A 115 62.96 13.23 16.42
N LYS A 116 62.96 12.06 15.79
CA LYS A 116 63.97 11.02 16.02
C LYS A 116 65.38 11.50 15.67
N HIS A 117 65.56 12.18 14.53
CA HIS A 117 66.85 12.75 14.16
C HIS A 117 67.31 13.86 15.12
N ARG A 118 66.40 14.72 15.56
CA ARG A 118 66.71 15.77 16.55
C ARG A 118 67.13 15.18 17.90
N ALA A 119 66.46 14.12 18.35
CA ALA A 119 66.83 13.41 19.58
C ALA A 119 68.18 12.70 19.46
N ALA A 120 68.48 12.11 18.30
CA ALA A 120 69.76 11.44 18.04
C ALA A 120 70.96 12.40 17.93
N CYS A 121 70.76 13.64 17.46
CA CYS A 121 71.81 14.66 17.41
C CYS A 121 72.00 15.44 18.73
N ALA A 122 71.09 15.27 19.70
CA ALA A 122 71.18 15.93 21.01
C ALA A 122 71.89 15.08 22.08
N VAL A 123 72.33 13.87 21.72
CA VAL A 123 73.19 12.95 22.50
C VAL A 123 74.60 13.01 21.96
#